data_AF-A0A8S2A486-F1
#
_entry.id   AF-A0A8S2A486-F1
#
_cell.length_a   1.000
_cell.length_b   1.000
_cell.length_c   1.000
_cell.angle_alpha   90.00
_cell.angle_beta   90.00
_cell.angle_gamma   90.00
#
_symmetry.space_group_name_H-M   'P 1'
#
loop_
_entity.id
_entity.type
_entity.pdbx_description
1 polymer ?
#
loop_
_entity_poly.entity_id
_entity_poly.type
_entity_poly.pdbx_seq_one_letter_code
_entity_poly.pdbx_strand_id
1 'polypeptide(L)'
;MVNKMTTFKKMSAIPTKKDFVDAVVALQKRALKAPTFEVDIFIRWFYVNKVHSARKFFYHGITKVLDEFPSVGQTPPSGLRCSHLSLARNQLFDARQLIHRIDKCYAQLLKSNDCDSLDQCKRLNAAALALMFTVAVRCLPSLTYLDKLRQLMVDLEDGKADATVVKYSIFLSREDCTVPKPYCFDALNVDHVVPLQTSLWIEELEREHGCPQPPQ
;
A
#
# COMPACT_ATOMS: atom_id res chain seq x y z
N MET A 1 0.03 31.27 -17.67
CA MET A 1 0.41 30.75 -16.34
C MET A 1 -0.83 30.13 -15.71
N VAL A 2 -0.95 28.80 -15.73
CA VAL A 2 -2.14 28.12 -15.20
C VAL A 2 -2.15 28.24 -13.68
N ASN A 3 -3.26 28.75 -13.15
CA ASN A 3 -3.64 28.73 -11.73
C ASN A 3 -3.31 27.37 -11.10
N LYS A 4 -2.20 27.30 -10.36
CA LYS A 4 -1.78 26.06 -9.68
C LYS A 4 -2.27 25.99 -8.24
N MET A 5 -2.66 27.14 -7.67
CA MET A 5 -3.28 27.22 -6.33
C MET A 5 -4.66 26.53 -6.31
N THR A 6 -5.51 26.67 -7.35
CA THR A 6 -6.84 26.02 -7.39
C THR A 6 -6.86 24.47 -7.46
N THR A 7 -5.70 23.80 -7.33
CA THR A 7 -5.54 22.35 -7.43
C THR A 7 -5.80 21.61 -6.12
N PHE A 8 -5.45 22.18 -4.95
CA PHE A 8 -5.45 21.45 -3.67
C PHE A 8 -6.86 21.14 -3.13
N LYS A 9 -7.84 21.98 -3.48
CA LYS A 9 -9.26 21.77 -3.13
C LYS A 9 -9.91 20.59 -3.86
N LYS A 10 -9.31 20.12 -4.96
CA LYS A 10 -9.81 18.98 -5.78
C LYS A 10 -9.07 17.66 -5.53
N MET A 11 -8.12 17.63 -4.60
CA MET A 11 -7.38 16.41 -4.26
C MET A 11 -8.30 15.36 -3.65
N SER A 12 -7.97 14.10 -3.90
CA SER A 12 -8.78 13.01 -3.39
C SER A 12 -8.48 12.69 -1.93
N ALA A 13 -9.42 12.02 -1.27
CA ALA A 13 -9.23 11.56 0.09
C ALA A 13 -8.00 10.65 0.17
N ILE A 14 -7.08 10.98 1.08
CA ILE A 14 -5.88 10.20 1.34
C ILE A 14 -6.27 8.93 2.11
N PRO A 15 -5.78 7.73 1.71
CA PRO A 15 -6.14 6.49 2.36
C PRO A 15 -5.73 6.46 3.85
N THR A 16 -6.64 5.97 4.68
CA THR A 16 -6.42 5.74 6.11
C THR A 16 -6.12 4.27 6.40
N LYS A 17 -5.71 3.97 7.64
CA LYS A 17 -5.50 2.58 8.10
C LYS A 17 -6.77 1.74 7.93
N LYS A 18 -7.93 2.33 8.22
CA LYS A 18 -9.23 1.66 8.10
C LYS A 18 -9.50 1.27 6.64
N ASP A 19 -9.23 2.17 5.70
CA ASP A 19 -9.41 1.90 4.27
C ASP A 19 -8.53 0.74 3.79
N PHE A 20 -7.31 0.63 4.31
CA PHE A 20 -6.43 -0.51 4.02
C PHE A 20 -6.96 -1.83 4.60
N VAL A 21 -7.48 -1.81 5.83
CA VAL A 21 -8.09 -2.99 6.46
C VAL A 21 -9.33 -3.43 5.68
N ASP A 22 -10.24 -2.50 5.41
CA ASP A 22 -11.50 -2.78 4.71
C ASP A 22 -11.21 -3.31 3.28
N ALA A 23 -10.17 -2.79 2.62
CA ALA A 23 -9.74 -3.29 1.32
C ALA A 23 -9.16 -4.70 1.36
N VAL A 24 -8.34 -5.05 2.35
CA VAL A 24 -7.82 -6.42 2.52
C VAL A 24 -8.97 -7.39 2.75
N VAL A 25 -9.94 -7.03 3.61
CA VAL A 25 -11.14 -7.84 3.85
C VAL A 25 -11.97 -8.00 2.56
N ALA A 26 -12.16 -6.93 1.79
CA ALA A 26 -12.89 -6.97 0.54
C ALA A 26 -12.20 -7.82 -0.54
N LEU A 27 -10.87 -7.74 -0.64
CA LEU A 27 -10.07 -8.57 -1.53
C LEU A 27 -10.19 -10.04 -1.17
N GLN A 28 -10.23 -10.36 0.13
CA GLN A 28 -10.31 -11.73 0.60
C GLN A 28 -11.67 -12.36 0.35
N LYS A 29 -12.74 -11.60 0.57
CA LYS A 29 -14.13 -12.02 0.33
C LYS A 29 -14.48 -12.16 -1.15
N ARG A 30 -13.62 -11.71 -2.06
CA ARG A 30 -13.88 -11.78 -3.51
C ARG A 30 -13.75 -13.22 -4.00
N ALA A 31 -14.88 -13.84 -4.31
CA ALA A 31 -14.92 -15.07 -5.08
C ALA A 31 -14.73 -14.79 -6.58
N LEU A 32 -13.92 -15.61 -7.25
CA LEU A 32 -13.89 -15.69 -8.72
C LEU A 32 -14.62 -16.96 -9.13
N LYS A 33 -15.42 -16.88 -10.20
CA LYS A 33 -16.02 -18.07 -10.80
C LYS A 33 -14.93 -18.98 -11.32
N ALA A 34 -15.04 -20.28 -11.05
CA ALA A 34 -14.12 -21.27 -11.58
C ALA A 34 -14.22 -21.34 -13.12
N PRO A 35 -13.12 -21.13 -13.87
CA PRO A 35 -13.05 -21.47 -15.27
C PRO A 35 -13.00 -23.00 -15.43
N THR A 36 -13.37 -23.48 -16.63
CA THR A 36 -13.37 -24.89 -17.04
C THR A 36 -11.97 -25.43 -17.36
N PHE A 37 -11.01 -25.26 -16.44
CA PHE A 37 -9.66 -25.84 -16.54
C PHE A 37 -9.38 -26.81 -15.37
N GLU A 38 -8.28 -27.56 -15.45
CA GLU A 38 -7.84 -28.46 -14.36
C GLU A 38 -7.75 -27.71 -13.02
N VAL A 39 -8.19 -28.39 -11.95
CA VAL A 39 -8.37 -27.81 -10.61
C VAL A 39 -7.09 -27.15 -10.10
N ASP A 40 -5.94 -27.78 -10.30
CA ASP A 40 -4.65 -27.28 -9.81
C ASP A 40 -4.19 -26.01 -10.53
N ILE A 41 -4.35 -25.98 -11.86
CA ILE A 41 -4.05 -24.80 -12.68
C ILE A 41 -4.96 -23.64 -12.28
N PHE A 42 -6.25 -23.93 -12.05
CA PHE A 42 -7.21 -22.94 -11.60
C PHE A 42 -6.86 -22.35 -10.22
N ILE A 43 -6.51 -23.20 -9.24
CA ILE A 43 -6.12 -22.77 -7.89
C ILE A 43 -4.92 -21.81 -7.97
N ARG A 44 -3.85 -22.17 -8.69
CA ARG A 44 -2.68 -21.30 -8.85
C ARG A 44 -3.05 -19.98 -9.54
N TRP A 45 -3.84 -20.04 -10.61
CA TRP A 45 -4.33 -18.84 -11.29
C TRP A 45 -5.16 -17.94 -10.36
N PHE A 46 -6.02 -18.52 -9.53
CA PHE A 46 -6.86 -17.80 -8.58
C PHE A 46 -6.02 -16.99 -7.58
N TYR A 47 -5.03 -17.62 -6.93
CA TYR A 47 -4.17 -16.94 -5.96
C TYR A 47 -3.24 -15.91 -6.62
N VAL A 48 -2.74 -16.16 -7.83
CA VAL A 48 -1.98 -15.16 -8.60
C VAL A 48 -2.85 -13.90 -8.84
N ASN A 49 -4.12 -14.08 -9.20
CA ASN A 49 -5.04 -12.95 -9.38
C ASN A 49 -5.36 -12.22 -8.07
N LYS A 50 -5.43 -12.92 -6.93
CA LYS A 50 -5.57 -12.28 -5.62
C LYS A 50 -4.37 -11.37 -5.30
N VAL A 51 -3.15 -11.88 -5.45
CA VAL A 51 -1.92 -11.09 -5.23
C VAL A 51 -1.87 -9.88 -6.18
N HIS A 52 -2.17 -10.06 -7.46
CA HIS A 52 -2.23 -8.95 -8.42
C HIS A 52 -3.32 -7.92 -8.10
N SER A 53 -4.47 -8.35 -7.59
CA SER A 53 -5.56 -7.46 -7.17
C SER A 53 -5.16 -6.63 -5.96
N ALA A 54 -4.48 -7.24 -4.99
CA ALA A 54 -3.92 -6.54 -3.83
C ALA A 54 -2.85 -5.51 -4.26
N ARG A 55 -1.91 -5.91 -5.12
CA ARG A 55 -0.94 -4.97 -5.69
C ARG A 55 -1.64 -3.79 -6.34
N LYS A 56 -2.63 -4.05 -7.22
CA LYS A 56 -3.35 -3.00 -7.94
C LYS A 56 -3.99 -2.01 -6.98
N PHE A 57 -4.62 -2.49 -5.91
CA PHE A 57 -5.23 -1.64 -4.89
C PHE A 57 -4.19 -0.72 -4.21
N PHE A 58 -3.17 -1.30 -3.57
CA PHE A 58 -2.18 -0.52 -2.82
C PHE A 58 -1.34 0.39 -3.75
N TYR A 59 -0.92 -0.12 -4.90
CA TYR A 59 -0.15 0.63 -5.89
C TYR A 59 -0.94 1.85 -6.40
N HIS A 60 -2.21 1.66 -6.74
CA HIS A 60 -3.05 2.75 -7.25
C HIS A 60 -3.34 3.79 -6.17
N GLY A 61 -3.63 3.36 -4.93
CA GLY A 61 -3.83 4.27 -3.80
C GLY A 61 -2.63 5.17 -3.54
N ILE A 62 -1.42 4.61 -3.52
CA ILE A 62 -0.18 5.38 -3.30
C ILE A 62 0.16 6.25 -4.51
N THR A 63 -0.01 5.73 -5.74
CA THR A 63 0.29 6.48 -6.98
C THR A 63 -0.60 7.71 -7.11
N LYS A 64 -1.89 7.57 -6.81
CA LYS A 64 -2.84 8.68 -6.83
C LYS A 64 -2.38 9.84 -5.94
N VAL A 65 -1.95 9.53 -4.71
CA VAL A 65 -1.39 10.54 -3.81
C VAL A 65 -0.12 11.15 -4.40
N LEU A 66 0.82 10.34 -4.92
CA LEU A 66 2.07 10.85 -5.51
C LEU A 66 1.85 11.81 -6.69
N ASP A 67 0.84 11.54 -7.52
CA ASP A 67 0.52 12.32 -8.73
C ASP A 67 -0.19 13.64 -8.39
N GLU A 68 -0.99 13.68 -7.32
CA GLU A 68 -1.71 14.87 -6.89
C GLU A 68 -0.79 15.92 -6.26
N PHE A 69 0.28 15.52 -5.57
CA PHE A 69 1.25 16.47 -5.04
C PHE A 69 2.29 16.87 -6.12
N PRO A 70 2.70 18.15 -6.22
CA PRO A 70 3.72 18.58 -7.18
C PRO A 70 5.13 18.08 -6.80
N SER A 71 5.94 17.75 -7.82
CA SER A 71 7.35 17.37 -7.64
C SER A 71 8.21 18.52 -7.11
N VAL A 72 9.24 18.18 -6.33
CA VAL A 72 10.11 19.06 -5.51
C VAL A 72 10.85 20.14 -6.33
N GLY A 73 10.93 20.00 -7.65
CA GLY A 73 11.52 21.00 -8.55
C GLY A 73 10.76 22.33 -8.64
N GLN A 74 9.55 22.42 -8.06
CA GLN A 74 8.84 23.69 -7.90
C GLN A 74 8.92 24.10 -6.44
N THR A 75 9.61 25.22 -6.18
CA THR A 75 9.85 25.76 -4.85
C THR A 75 8.53 25.82 -4.07
N PRO A 76 8.37 25.09 -2.96
CA PRO A 76 7.21 25.25 -2.10
C PRO A 76 7.15 26.70 -1.62
N PRO A 77 5.95 27.30 -1.45
CA PRO A 77 5.84 28.63 -0.88
C PRO A 77 6.53 28.67 0.50
N SER A 78 7.31 29.73 0.70
CA SER A 78 8.29 29.95 1.78
C SER A 78 7.84 29.51 3.17
N GLY A 79 8.56 28.56 3.79
CA GLY A 79 8.40 28.17 5.21
C GLY A 79 8.30 26.66 5.45
N LEU A 80 7.92 25.87 4.45
CA LEU A 80 7.99 24.41 4.49
C LEU A 80 9.42 23.94 4.20
N ARG A 81 10.13 23.38 5.20
CA ARG A 81 11.46 22.81 4.96
C ARG A 81 11.34 21.75 3.86
N CYS A 82 11.91 22.03 2.69
CA CYS A 82 11.86 21.19 1.48
C CYS A 82 12.22 19.72 1.74
N SER A 83 12.96 19.43 2.83
CA SER A 83 13.37 18.10 3.26
C SER A 83 12.19 17.16 3.62
N HIS A 84 11.16 17.61 4.33
CA HIS A 84 10.12 16.71 4.85
C HIS A 84 9.11 16.27 3.79
N LEU A 85 8.71 17.18 2.90
CA LEU A 85 7.88 16.84 1.74
C LEU A 85 8.59 15.87 0.81
N SER A 86 9.87 16.12 0.53
CA SER A 86 10.71 15.24 -0.28
C SER A 86 10.84 13.85 0.36
N LEU A 87 11.10 13.79 1.67
CA LEU A 87 11.19 12.54 2.41
C LEU A 87 9.89 11.74 2.35
N ALA A 88 8.74 12.37 2.65
CA ALA A 88 7.44 11.71 2.61
C ALA A 88 7.11 11.16 1.21
N ARG A 89 7.38 11.94 0.15
CA ARG A 89 7.21 11.48 -1.24
C ARG A 89 8.12 10.32 -1.59
N ASN A 90 9.39 10.38 -1.18
CA ASN A 90 10.35 9.32 -1.45
C ASN A 90 9.97 8.02 -0.73
N GLN A 91 9.53 8.09 0.52
CA GLN A 91 9.00 6.93 1.27
C GLN A 91 7.82 6.28 0.55
N LEU A 92 6.88 7.08 0.03
CA LEU A 92 5.75 6.58 -0.76
C LEU A 92 6.19 5.98 -2.11
N PHE A 93 7.16 6.59 -2.78
CA PHE A 93 7.73 6.06 -4.01
C PHE A 93 8.38 4.69 -3.77
N ASP A 94 9.21 4.58 -2.74
CA ASP A 94 9.87 3.33 -2.36
C ASP A 94 8.85 2.26 -1.98
N ALA A 95 7.81 2.60 -1.20
CA ALA A 95 6.73 1.68 -0.87
C ALA A 95 6.01 1.14 -2.10
N ARG A 96 5.71 2.01 -3.07
CA ARG A 96 5.10 1.62 -4.33
C ARG A 96 5.98 0.63 -5.10
N GLN A 97 7.28 0.87 -5.17
CA GLN A 97 8.23 -0.04 -5.83
C GLN A 97 8.36 -1.37 -5.09
N LEU A 98 8.35 -1.34 -3.77
CA LEU A 98 8.42 -2.53 -2.92
C LEU A 98 7.17 -3.41 -3.10
N ILE A 99 5.97 -2.83 -3.12
CA ILE A 99 4.71 -3.54 -3.40
C ILE A 99 4.77 -4.25 -4.77
N HIS A 100 5.33 -3.59 -5.79
CA HIS A 100 5.50 -4.20 -7.12
C HIS A 100 6.50 -5.37 -7.12
N ARG A 101 7.56 -5.29 -6.31
CA ARG A 101 8.52 -6.39 -6.14
C ARG A 101 7.88 -7.58 -5.44
N ILE A 102 7.15 -7.35 -4.34
CA ILE A 102 6.42 -8.39 -3.61
C ILE A 102 5.47 -9.14 -4.56
N ASP A 103 4.68 -8.41 -5.35
CA ASP A 103 3.77 -9.00 -6.35
C ASP A 103 4.49 -9.93 -7.32
N LYS A 104 5.61 -9.48 -7.91
CA LYS A 104 6.38 -10.29 -8.84
C LYS A 104 6.98 -11.53 -8.21
N CYS A 105 7.59 -11.41 -7.03
CA CYS A 105 8.19 -12.53 -6.32
C CYS A 105 7.14 -13.59 -5.96
N TYR A 106 6.03 -13.19 -5.33
CA TYR A 106 4.99 -14.13 -4.92
C TYR A 106 4.20 -14.70 -6.12
N ALA A 107 3.96 -13.92 -7.17
CA ALA A 107 3.35 -14.45 -8.40
C ALA A 107 4.24 -15.49 -9.10
N GLN A 108 5.57 -15.37 -8.99
CA GLN A 108 6.50 -16.38 -9.48
C GLN A 108 6.48 -17.64 -8.61
N LEU A 109 6.46 -17.50 -7.28
CA LEU A 109 6.36 -18.63 -6.35
C LEU A 109 5.04 -19.40 -6.51
N LEU A 110 3.93 -18.71 -6.71
CA LEU A 110 2.62 -19.36 -6.95
C LEU A 110 2.55 -20.11 -8.29
N LYS A 111 3.40 -19.75 -9.26
CA LYS A 111 3.48 -20.41 -10.57
C LYS A 111 4.54 -21.50 -10.61
N SER A 112 5.42 -21.57 -9.62
CA SER A 112 6.48 -22.59 -9.61
C SER A 112 5.88 -23.98 -9.43
N ASN A 113 6.62 -24.99 -9.88
CA ASN A 113 6.22 -26.38 -9.71
C ASN A 113 6.23 -26.80 -8.23
N ASP A 114 6.88 -26.01 -7.36
CA ASP A 114 6.96 -26.25 -5.93
C ASP A 114 5.68 -25.86 -5.17
N CYS A 115 4.73 -25.09 -5.75
CA CYS A 115 3.38 -24.94 -5.16
C CYS A 115 2.49 -26.10 -5.63
N ASP A 116 2.62 -27.26 -4.98
CA ASP A 116 1.88 -28.48 -5.31
C ASP A 116 0.54 -28.60 -4.57
N SER A 117 0.30 -27.76 -3.55
CA SER A 117 -0.85 -27.88 -2.66
C SER A 117 -1.63 -26.58 -2.47
N LEU A 118 -2.95 -26.73 -2.25
CA LEU A 118 -3.84 -25.60 -1.92
C LEU A 118 -3.36 -24.85 -0.68
N ASP A 119 -2.89 -25.56 0.34
CA ASP A 119 -2.46 -24.96 1.60
C ASP A 119 -1.18 -24.12 1.43
N GLN A 120 -0.26 -24.54 0.57
CA GLN A 120 0.91 -23.73 0.25
C GLN A 120 0.52 -22.45 -0.50
N CYS A 121 -0.39 -22.57 -1.47
CA CYS A 121 -0.84 -21.40 -2.22
C CYS A 121 -1.66 -20.43 -1.32
N LYS A 122 -2.40 -20.92 -0.31
CA LYS A 122 -3.00 -20.10 0.76
C LYS A 122 -1.96 -19.38 1.60
N ARG A 123 -0.94 -20.10 2.10
CA ARG A 123 0.15 -19.51 2.91
C ARG A 123 0.91 -18.44 2.14
N LEU A 124 1.23 -18.70 0.87
CA LEU A 124 1.90 -17.73 -0.01
C LEU A 124 1.04 -16.48 -0.24
N ASN A 125 -0.27 -16.63 -0.44
CA ASN A 125 -1.17 -15.49 -0.57
C ASN A 125 -1.27 -14.67 0.72
N ALA A 126 -1.44 -15.34 1.86
CA ALA A 126 -1.49 -14.69 3.17
C ALA A 126 -0.20 -13.90 3.46
N ALA A 127 0.97 -14.49 3.21
CA ALA A 127 2.26 -13.83 3.37
C ALA A 127 2.40 -12.61 2.44
N ALA A 128 2.04 -12.74 1.16
CA ALA A 128 2.09 -11.63 0.21
C ALA A 128 1.19 -10.46 0.65
N LEU A 129 -0.04 -10.76 1.08
CA LEU A 129 -0.99 -9.77 1.59
C LEU A 129 -0.47 -9.10 2.86
N ALA A 130 0.09 -9.86 3.79
CA ALA A 130 0.63 -9.33 5.03
C ALA A 130 1.80 -8.39 4.81
N LEU A 131 2.67 -8.68 3.85
CA LEU A 131 3.76 -7.79 3.46
C LEU A 131 3.25 -6.51 2.82
N MET A 132 2.37 -6.60 1.82
CA MET A 132 1.82 -5.42 1.16
C MET A 132 1.06 -4.52 2.14
N PHE A 133 0.26 -5.12 3.03
CA PHE A 133 -0.46 -4.40 4.07
C PHE A 133 0.50 -3.73 5.06
N THR A 134 1.53 -4.45 5.51
CA THR A 134 2.53 -3.89 6.43
C THR A 134 3.26 -2.70 5.80
N VAL A 135 3.67 -2.81 4.53
CA VAL A 135 4.27 -1.70 3.78
C VAL A 135 3.33 -0.50 3.72
N ALA A 136 2.05 -0.73 3.40
CA ALA A 136 1.04 0.33 3.36
C ALA A 136 0.82 1.01 4.73
N VAL A 137 0.79 0.22 5.82
CA VAL A 137 0.66 0.73 7.19
C VAL A 137 1.87 1.56 7.60
N ARG A 138 3.10 1.17 7.20
CA ARG A 138 4.32 1.96 7.46
C ARG A 138 4.33 3.30 6.75
N CYS A 139 3.57 3.46 5.67
CA CYS A 139 3.40 4.73 4.96
C CYS A 139 2.37 5.67 5.59
N LEU A 140 1.55 5.21 6.55
CA LEU A 140 0.50 6.04 7.17
C LEU A 140 1.00 7.38 7.74
N PRO A 141 2.18 7.45 8.38
CA PRO A 141 2.72 8.72 8.85
C PRO A 141 3.00 9.71 7.72
N SER A 142 3.56 9.24 6.61
CA SER A 142 3.83 10.03 5.40
C SER A 142 2.52 10.52 4.76
N LEU A 143 1.52 9.65 4.67
CA LEU A 143 0.18 9.99 4.18
C LEU A 143 -0.52 11.02 5.08
N THR A 144 -0.44 10.85 6.40
CA THR A 144 -1.01 11.79 7.38
C THR A 144 -0.35 13.16 7.31
N TYR A 145 0.97 13.22 7.11
CA TYR A 145 1.68 14.47 6.90
C TYR A 145 1.20 15.19 5.62
N LEU A 146 1.05 14.44 4.52
CA LEU A 146 0.58 14.99 3.25
C LEU A 146 -0.86 15.51 3.34
N ASP A 147 -1.76 14.84 4.06
CA ASP A 147 -3.13 15.34 4.24
C ASP A 147 -3.19 16.64 5.03
N LYS A 148 -2.35 16.76 6.06
CA LYS A 148 -2.24 18.04 6.80
C LYS A 148 -1.63 19.15 5.98
N LEU A 149 -0.63 18.82 5.15
CA LEU A 149 -0.04 19.78 4.22
C LEU A 149 -1.06 20.26 3.19
N ARG A 150 -1.92 19.36 2.70
CA ARG A 150 -3.07 19.70 1.86
C ARG A 150 -4.05 20.63 2.59
N GLN A 151 -4.43 20.31 3.82
CA GLN A 151 -5.32 21.16 4.63
C GLN A 151 -4.73 22.56 4.84
N LEU A 152 -3.45 22.66 5.21
CA LEU A 152 -2.76 23.95 5.36
C LEU A 152 -2.80 24.78 4.07
N MET A 153 -2.54 24.15 2.91
CA MET A 153 -2.57 24.86 1.63
C MET A 153 -3.95 25.40 1.31
N VAL A 154 -5.01 24.66 1.64
CA VAL A 154 -6.40 25.13 1.49
C VAL A 154 -6.72 26.26 2.49
N ASP A 155 -6.30 26.14 3.75
CA ASP A 155 -6.54 27.17 4.78
C ASP A 155 -5.81 28.49 4.46
N LEU A 156 -4.61 28.41 3.88
CA LEU A 156 -3.85 29.56 3.38
C LEU A 156 -4.56 30.24 2.20
N GLU A 157 -5.22 29.48 1.32
CA GLU A 157 -6.05 30.04 0.24
C GLU A 157 -7.29 30.75 0.79
N ASP A 158 -7.88 30.21 1.85
CA ASP A 158 -9.07 30.77 2.50
C ASP A 158 -8.74 31.88 3.55
N GLY A 159 -7.47 32.30 3.64
CA GLY A 159 -7.01 33.43 4.47
C GLY A 159 -6.99 33.16 5.98
N LYS A 160 -7.07 31.90 6.40
CA LYS A 160 -7.18 31.47 7.80
C LYS A 160 -5.84 30.92 8.27
N ALA A 161 -4.94 31.79 8.73
CA ALA A 161 -3.60 31.39 9.14
C ALA A 161 -3.62 30.66 10.51
N ASP A 162 -3.35 29.35 10.52
CA ASP A 162 -2.96 28.62 11.73
C ASP A 162 -1.65 27.81 11.51
N ALA A 163 -0.75 27.85 12.49
CA ALA A 163 0.66 27.49 12.38
C ALA A 163 0.98 26.04 12.79
N THR A 164 0.10 25.08 12.45
CA THR A 164 0.08 23.76 13.12
C THR A 164 0.95 22.67 12.45
N VAL A 165 1.67 22.96 11.36
CA VAL A 165 2.48 21.96 10.61
C VAL A 165 3.79 21.57 11.31
N VAL A 166 4.32 22.40 12.22
CA VAL A 166 5.62 22.17 12.88
C VAL A 166 5.64 20.84 13.67
N LYS A 167 4.52 20.43 14.27
CA LYS A 167 4.42 19.24 15.15
C LYS A 167 4.63 17.90 14.43
N TYR A 168 4.37 17.82 13.12
CA TYR A 168 4.38 16.55 12.37
C TYR A 168 5.73 16.23 11.70
N SER A 169 6.64 17.20 11.61
CA SER A 169 8.00 17.01 11.12
C SER A 169 8.80 16.00 11.96
N ILE A 170 8.52 15.91 13.25
CA ILE A 170 9.14 14.99 14.22
C ILE A 170 8.74 13.52 13.96
N PHE A 171 7.55 13.27 13.39
CA PHE A 171 7.02 11.92 13.25
C PHE A 171 7.58 11.17 12.03
N LEU A 172 7.92 11.89 10.94
CA LEU A 172 8.44 11.30 9.70
C LEU A 172 9.85 10.69 9.84
N SER A 173 10.59 11.08 10.89
CA SER A 173 11.96 10.63 11.15
C SER A 173 12.05 9.42 12.09
N ARG A 174 10.93 8.89 12.59
CA ARG A 174 10.93 7.68 13.44
C ARG A 174 11.17 6.43 12.61
N GLU A 175 11.98 5.51 13.12
CA GLU A 175 12.40 4.27 12.45
C GLU A 175 11.23 3.43 11.92
N ASP A 176 10.08 3.46 12.61
CA ASP A 176 8.85 2.75 12.25
C ASP A 176 8.24 3.20 10.91
N CYS A 177 8.56 4.43 10.46
CA CYS A 177 8.08 5.01 9.18
C CYS A 177 9.02 4.67 8.00
N THR A 178 10.17 4.07 8.28
CA THR A 178 11.15 3.74 7.23
C THR A 178 10.67 2.52 6.46
N VAL A 179 10.12 2.76 5.27
CA VAL A 179 9.85 1.68 4.32
C VAL A 179 11.20 1.06 3.94
N PRO A 180 11.37 -0.27 4.05
CA PRO A 180 12.60 -0.93 3.61
C PRO A 180 12.92 -0.55 2.17
N LYS A 181 14.18 -0.24 1.89
CA LYS A 181 14.56 0.14 0.53
C LYS A 181 14.30 -1.03 -0.43
N PRO A 182 13.70 -0.81 -1.61
CA PRO A 182 13.24 -1.89 -2.48
C PRO A 182 14.33 -2.87 -2.93
N TYR A 183 15.60 -2.45 -2.91
CA TYR A 183 16.75 -3.26 -3.30
C TYR A 183 17.37 -4.09 -2.17
N CYS A 184 17.00 -3.83 -0.90
CA CYS A 184 17.44 -4.61 0.26
C CYS A 184 16.37 -5.61 0.74
N PHE A 185 15.22 -5.63 0.09
CA PHE A 185 14.10 -6.44 0.53
C PHE A 185 14.21 -7.87 -0.01
N ASP A 186 14.48 -8.80 0.91
CA ASP A 186 14.33 -10.22 0.65
C ASP A 186 12.89 -10.64 0.97
N ALA A 187 12.10 -10.91 -0.08
CA ALA A 187 10.71 -11.32 0.06
C ALA A 187 10.54 -12.69 0.74
N LEU A 188 11.61 -13.48 0.83
CA LEU A 188 11.60 -14.82 1.41
C LEU A 188 12.00 -14.84 2.89
N ASN A 189 12.57 -13.75 3.42
CA ASN A 189 12.98 -13.63 4.82
C ASN A 189 12.22 -12.48 5.50
N VAL A 190 10.99 -12.78 5.93
CA VAL A 190 9.97 -11.79 6.31
C VAL A 190 9.61 -11.77 7.79
N ASP A 191 10.22 -12.66 8.59
CA ASP A 191 9.94 -12.85 10.02
C ASP A 191 10.20 -11.60 10.86
N HIS A 192 11.04 -10.69 10.37
CA HIS A 192 11.33 -9.41 11.03
C HIS A 192 10.56 -8.21 10.45
N VAL A 193 9.87 -8.39 9.32
CA VAL A 193 9.21 -7.29 8.62
C VAL A 193 7.74 -7.17 9.00
N VAL A 194 7.03 -8.29 9.14
CA VAL A 194 5.59 -8.33 9.42
C VAL A 194 5.34 -8.55 10.91
N PRO A 195 4.56 -7.69 11.59
CA PRO A 195 4.17 -7.94 12.97
C PRO A 195 3.35 -9.23 13.10
N LEU A 196 3.62 -10.05 14.12
CA LEU A 196 2.93 -11.33 14.36
C LEU A 196 1.39 -11.20 14.33
N GLN A 197 0.86 -10.14 14.96
CA GLN A 197 -0.58 -9.87 14.99
C GLN A 197 -1.18 -9.66 13.59
N THR A 198 -0.43 -9.03 12.68
CA THR A 198 -0.85 -8.82 11.29
C THR A 198 -0.86 -10.14 10.52
N SER A 199 0.15 -11.00 10.71
CA SER A 199 0.20 -12.32 10.06
C SER A 199 -0.98 -13.18 10.48
N LEU A 200 -1.18 -13.31 11.80
CA LEU A 200 -2.27 -14.12 12.36
C LEU A 200 -3.65 -13.64 11.89
N TRP A 201 -3.87 -12.32 11.85
CA TRP A 201 -5.13 -11.77 11.36
C TRP A 201 -5.40 -12.09 9.89
N ILE A 202 -4.38 -12.02 9.03
CA ILE A 202 -4.53 -12.30 7.60
C ILE A 202 -4.66 -13.81 7.34
N GLU A 203 -3.94 -14.65 8.07
CA GLU A 203 -4.08 -16.10 8.03
C GLU A 203 -5.49 -16.54 8.44
N GLU A 204 -6.06 -15.91 9.48
CA GLU A 204 -7.43 -16.14 9.89
C GLU A 204 -8.43 -15.76 8.78
N LEU A 205 -8.26 -14.59 8.18
CA LEU A 205 -9.08 -14.17 7.04
C LEU A 205 -8.96 -15.11 5.83
N GLU A 206 -7.76 -15.64 5.55
CA GLU A 206 -7.54 -16.66 4.51
C GLU A 206 -8.23 -17.97 4.84
N ARG A 207 -8.25 -18.37 6.10
CA ARG A 207 -8.95 -19.57 6.54
C ARG A 207 -10.46 -19.45 6.32
N GLU A 208 -11.06 -18.30 6.63
CA GLU A 208 -12.50 -18.07 6.51
C GLU A 208 -12.98 -17.83 5.06
N HIS A 209 -12.17 -17.16 4.24
CA HIS A 209 -12.62 -16.64 2.93
C HIS A 209 -11.68 -16.99 1.76
N GLY A 210 -10.62 -17.75 2.00
CA GLY A 210 -9.60 -18.06 1.00
C GLY A 210 -10.01 -19.05 -0.08
N CYS A 211 -11.05 -19.86 0.15
CA CYS A 211 -11.39 -20.94 -0.76
C CYS A 211 -12.11 -20.44 -2.03
N PRO A 212 -11.64 -20.81 -3.24
CA PRO A 212 -12.42 -20.63 -4.46
C PRO A 212 -13.73 -21.42 -4.32
N GLN A 213 -14.85 -20.77 -4.59
CA GLN A 213 -16.16 -21.42 -4.51
C GLN A 213 -16.29 -22.43 -5.67
N PRO A 214 -16.78 -23.65 -5.42
CA PRO A 214 -17.05 -24.60 -6.50
C PRO A 214 -18.11 -24.01 -7.46
N PRO A 215 -18.06 -24.35 -8.76
CA PRO A 215 -19.11 -23.96 -9.68
C PRO A 215 -20.46 -24.53 -9.18
N GLN A 216 -21.48 -23.66 -9.13
CA GLN A 216 -22.88 -24.07 -8.96
C GLN A 216 -23.43 -24.63 -10.27
#